data_AF-A0A8X8BK39-F1
#
_entry.id   AF-A0A8X8BK39-F1
#
_cell.length_a   1.000
_cell.length_b   1.000
_cell.length_c   1.000
_cell.angle_alpha   90.00
_cell.angle_beta   90.00
_cell.angle_gamma   90.00
#
_symmetry.space_group_name_H-M   'P 1'
#
loop_
_entity.id
_entity.type
_entity.pdbx_description
1 polymer ?
#
loop_
_entity_poly.entity_id
_entity_poly.type
_entity_poly.pdbx_seq_one_letter_code
_entity_poly.pdbx_strand_id
1 'polypeptide(L)'
;MLKTHKKRDVTLLSEEDTLCCCEYVDQHGQKNHVMACCCDCEELDQVCDRINNCVGQANHCAFLLTLFFFLMTSVYGIILTLGSICRGQSVLFALFYCPRVYDQYSSALCFTCTWYSTIVTAGVLHLFVIQLINVSYNVTEREARIALRQKTARKYLWGLIIDTGLYNLGFSHNWREFLTMSVSAFPSKLSLEDVV
;
A
#
# COMPACT_ATOMS: atom_id res chain seq x y z
N MET A 1 48.73 -20.35 -34.22
CA MET A 1 47.74 -19.93 -33.22
C MET A 1 47.00 -18.70 -33.71
N LEU A 2 45.66 -18.82 -33.77
CA LEU A 2 44.61 -17.79 -33.71
C LEU A 2 44.66 -16.54 -34.64
N LYS A 3 43.88 -16.67 -35.73
CA LYS A 3 43.02 -15.71 -36.47
C LYS A 3 43.18 -14.21 -36.14
N THR A 4 43.76 -13.37 -37.01
CA THR A 4 43.17 -12.68 -38.20
C THR A 4 42.01 -11.70 -37.92
N HIS A 5 42.30 -10.41 -38.17
CA HIS A 5 41.56 -9.44 -39.01
C HIS A 5 40.07 -9.12 -38.68
N LYS A 6 39.64 -7.88 -38.40
CA LYS A 6 39.61 -6.63 -39.23
C LYS A 6 38.16 -6.25 -39.57
N LYS A 7 37.64 -5.26 -38.84
CA LYS A 7 36.84 -4.09 -39.28
C LYS A 7 35.89 -4.27 -40.50
N ARG A 8 34.56 -4.29 -40.27
CA ARG A 8 33.57 -3.35 -40.87
C ARG A 8 32.13 -3.58 -40.37
N ASP A 9 31.40 -2.49 -40.49
CA ASP A 9 30.04 -2.13 -40.10
C ASP A 9 28.92 -2.90 -40.83
N VAL A 10 27.69 -2.75 -40.29
CA VAL A 10 26.34 -2.97 -40.84
C VAL A 10 25.59 -4.28 -40.47
N THR A 11 24.34 -4.09 -40.02
CA THR A 11 23.17 -5.01 -39.93
C THR A 11 22.99 -5.71 -38.56
N LEU A 12 22.14 -5.16 -37.68
CA LEU A 12 20.76 -5.62 -37.43
C LEU A 12 20.68 -7.14 -37.20
N LEU A 13 20.42 -7.55 -35.95
CA LEU A 13 19.33 -8.47 -35.54
C LEU A 13 19.48 -8.91 -34.07
N SER A 14 18.38 -8.72 -33.32
CA SER A 14 17.95 -9.37 -32.08
C SER A 14 18.75 -9.15 -30.78
N GLU A 15 18.56 -7.97 -30.16
CA GLU A 15 18.46 -7.84 -28.68
C GLU A 15 16.98 -7.80 -28.26
N GLU A 16 16.11 -8.50 -28.99
CA GLU A 16 14.72 -8.71 -28.60
C GLU A 16 14.58 -10.13 -28.04
N ASP A 17 13.92 -10.21 -26.87
CA ASP A 17 13.36 -11.40 -26.23
C ASP A 17 14.23 -12.15 -25.23
N THR A 18 14.63 -11.44 -24.17
CA THR A 18 14.73 -12.09 -22.85
C THR A 18 13.56 -11.63 -21.99
N LEU A 19 12.54 -12.48 -21.81
CA LEU A 19 11.41 -12.20 -20.90
C LEU A 19 11.86 -12.33 -19.43
N CYS A 20 11.37 -11.45 -18.54
CA CYS A 20 11.50 -11.63 -17.08
C CYS A 20 10.76 -12.91 -16.65
N CYS A 21 11.17 -13.54 -15.53
CA CYS A 21 10.57 -14.78 -15.01
C CYS A 21 9.05 -14.73 -14.76
N CYS A 22 8.44 -13.55 -14.83
CA CYS A 22 7.01 -13.32 -14.59
C CYS A 22 6.29 -12.65 -15.78
N GLU A 23 6.96 -12.48 -16.92
CA GLU A 23 6.35 -12.02 -18.17
C GLU A 23 5.78 -13.18 -18.98
N TYR A 24 4.66 -12.93 -19.66
CA TYR A 24 4.07 -13.81 -20.66
C TYR A 24 3.60 -12.96 -21.84
N VAL A 25 3.61 -13.54 -23.03
CA VAL A 25 3.05 -12.89 -24.21
C VAL A 25 1.58 -13.30 -24.32
N ASP A 26 0.68 -12.33 -24.37
CA ASP A 26 -0.74 -12.59 -24.56
C ASP A 26 -1.03 -13.03 -26.01
N GLN A 27 -2.26 -13.48 -26.25
CA GLN A 27 -2.70 -13.92 -27.58
C GLN A 27 -2.67 -12.83 -28.67
N HIS A 28 -2.44 -11.56 -28.31
CA HIS A 28 -2.27 -10.42 -29.20
C HIS A 28 -0.80 -10.01 -29.37
N GLY A 29 0.14 -10.81 -28.89
CA GLY A 29 1.58 -10.54 -29.02
C GLY A 29 2.10 -9.46 -28.07
N GLN A 30 1.32 -9.05 -27.06
CA GLN A 30 1.72 -8.06 -26.07
C GLN A 30 2.39 -8.74 -24.87
N LYS A 31 3.50 -8.18 -24.40
CA LYS A 31 4.19 -8.64 -23.19
C LYS A 31 3.43 -8.15 -21.95
N ASN A 32 2.87 -9.07 -21.19
CA ASN A 32 2.17 -8.81 -19.92
C ASN A 32 2.87 -9.52 -18.77
N HIS A 33 2.79 -8.97 -17.57
CA HIS A 33 3.30 -9.62 -16.36
C HIS A 33 2.17 -10.34 -15.63
N VAL A 34 2.39 -11.59 -15.23
CA VAL A 34 1.42 -12.35 -14.40
C VAL A 34 1.21 -11.66 -13.05
N MET A 35 2.26 -11.02 -12.52
CA MET A 35 2.24 -10.27 -11.27
C MET A 35 3.30 -9.16 -11.30
N ALA A 36 2.96 -8.01 -11.90
CA ALA A 36 3.88 -6.88 -12.05
C ALA A 36 4.46 -6.36 -10.72
N CYS A 37 3.86 -6.71 -9.58
CA CYS A 37 4.31 -6.34 -8.25
C CYS A 37 5.53 -7.15 -7.73
N CYS A 38 5.87 -8.28 -8.38
CA CYS A 38 6.87 -9.23 -7.86
C CYS A 38 8.09 -9.50 -8.77
N CYS A 39 8.20 -8.91 -9.98
CA CYS A 39 9.46 -8.93 -10.76
C CYS A 39 10.29 -7.68 -10.36
N ASP A 40 11.17 -7.80 -9.38
CA ASP A 40 12.59 -7.46 -9.59
C ASP A 40 13.49 -7.99 -8.48
N CYS A 41 14.61 -8.58 -8.89
CA CYS A 41 15.58 -9.25 -8.04
C CYS A 41 16.67 -8.28 -7.58
N GLU A 42 16.39 -7.39 -6.65
CA GLU A 42 17.35 -6.88 -5.65
C GLU A 42 16.60 -6.10 -4.55
N GLU A 43 16.71 -6.59 -3.31
CA GLU A 43 16.34 -5.92 -2.07
C GLU A 43 14.83 -5.74 -1.77
N LEU A 44 14.39 -6.53 -0.80
CA LEU A 44 13.06 -6.59 -0.16
C LEU A 44 12.45 -5.22 0.24
N ASP A 45 13.26 -4.16 0.33
CA ASP A 45 12.81 -2.77 0.59
C ASP A 45 12.09 -2.13 -0.61
N GLN A 46 12.46 -2.49 -1.84
CA GLN A 46 11.80 -1.95 -3.04
C GLN A 46 10.39 -2.50 -3.26
N VAL A 47 10.07 -3.67 -2.72
CA VAL A 47 8.71 -4.25 -2.80
C VAL A 47 7.73 -3.44 -1.94
N CYS A 48 8.17 -2.98 -0.76
CA CYS A 48 7.38 -2.11 0.09
C CYS A 48 7.20 -0.72 -0.56
N ASP A 49 8.24 -0.20 -1.21
CA ASP A 49 8.18 1.02 -2.02
C ASP A 49 7.26 0.86 -3.25
N ARG A 50 7.18 -0.32 -3.85
CA ARG A 50 6.38 -0.57 -5.06
C ARG A 50 4.90 -0.74 -4.75
N ILE A 51 4.56 -1.34 -3.61
CA ILE A 51 3.18 -1.35 -3.08
C ILE A 51 2.71 0.10 -2.86
N ASN A 52 3.56 1.00 -2.35
CA ASN A 52 3.24 2.42 -2.19
C ASN A 52 3.40 3.27 -3.47
N ASN A 53 4.25 2.89 -4.43
CA ASN A 53 4.43 3.64 -5.70
C ASN A 53 3.31 3.39 -6.73
N CYS A 54 2.51 2.32 -6.61
CA CYS A 54 1.30 2.15 -7.41
C CYS A 54 0.11 2.97 -6.89
N VAL A 55 0.22 3.59 -5.71
CA VAL A 55 -0.73 4.57 -5.19
C VAL A 55 -0.35 5.95 -5.74
N GLY A 56 -0.59 6.16 -7.03
CA GLY A 56 -0.44 7.48 -7.65
C GLY A 56 -1.47 8.49 -7.12
N GLN A 57 -1.28 9.78 -7.40
CA GLN A 57 -2.19 10.89 -7.03
C GLN A 57 -3.67 10.59 -7.37
N ALA A 58 -3.92 9.83 -8.44
CA ALA A 58 -5.25 9.42 -8.88
C ALA A 58 -5.91 8.36 -7.97
N ASN A 59 -5.12 7.46 -7.36
CA ASN A 59 -5.61 6.33 -6.58
C ASN A 59 -5.43 6.51 -5.07
N HIS A 60 -4.75 7.57 -4.62
CA HIS A 60 -4.48 7.81 -3.20
C HIS A 60 -5.75 7.93 -2.36
N CYS A 61 -6.80 8.55 -2.90
CA CYS A 61 -8.12 8.60 -2.27
C CYS A 61 -8.75 7.20 -2.14
N ALA A 62 -8.70 6.39 -3.20
CA ALA A 62 -9.21 5.02 -3.17
C ALA A 62 -8.42 4.12 -2.20
N PHE A 63 -7.11 4.33 -2.09
CA PHE A 63 -6.26 3.66 -1.11
C PHE A 63 -6.63 4.04 0.33
N LEU A 64 -6.77 5.34 0.63
CA LEU A 64 -7.24 5.81 1.94
C LEU A 64 -8.62 5.25 2.30
N LEU A 65 -9.54 5.21 1.34
CA LEU A 65 -10.85 4.58 1.53
C LEU A 65 -10.74 3.08 1.80
N THR A 66 -9.86 2.37 1.07
CA THR A 66 -9.62 0.94 1.30
C THR A 66 -9.08 0.69 2.71
N LEU A 67 -8.10 1.48 3.15
CA LEU A 67 -7.57 1.40 4.52
C LEU A 67 -8.67 1.67 5.55
N PHE A 68 -9.50 2.69 5.32
CA PHE A 68 -10.62 3.01 6.20
C PHE A 68 -11.62 1.84 6.30
N PHE A 69 -12.08 1.30 5.17
CA PHE A 69 -13.02 0.17 5.17
C PHE A 69 -12.41 -1.10 5.76
N PHE A 70 -11.13 -1.37 5.49
CA PHE A 70 -10.43 -2.50 6.10
C PHE A 70 -10.37 -2.37 7.63
N LEU A 71 -10.07 -1.17 8.14
CA LEU A 71 -10.06 -0.91 9.58
C LEU A 71 -11.45 -1.09 10.20
N MET A 72 -12.49 -0.53 9.58
CA MET A 72 -13.86 -0.66 10.07
C MET A 72 -14.32 -2.12 10.11
N THR A 73 -14.07 -2.89 9.04
CA THR A 73 -14.44 -4.30 8.97
C THR A 73 -13.65 -5.16 9.96
N SER A 74 -12.35 -4.92 10.09
CA SER A 74 -11.49 -5.66 11.02
C SER A 74 -11.87 -5.38 12.49
N VAL A 75 -12.10 -4.12 12.85
CA VAL A 75 -12.56 -3.74 14.20
C VAL A 75 -13.92 -4.38 14.50
N TYR A 76 -14.86 -4.32 13.55
CA TYR A 76 -16.16 -4.95 13.70
C TYR A 76 -16.05 -6.48 13.88
N GLY A 77 -15.20 -7.14 13.09
CA GLY A 77 -14.92 -8.56 13.22
C GLY A 77 -14.34 -8.94 14.58
N ILE A 78 -13.37 -8.17 15.09
CA ILE A 78 -12.78 -8.37 16.42
C ILE A 78 -13.85 -8.24 17.52
N ILE A 79 -14.68 -7.19 17.45
CA ILE A 79 -15.76 -6.95 18.42
C ILE A 79 -16.78 -8.10 18.40
N LEU A 80 -17.22 -8.53 17.22
CA LEU A 80 -18.18 -9.63 17.07
C LEU A 80 -17.60 -10.94 17.61
N THR A 81 -16.38 -11.29 17.22
CA THR A 81 -15.76 -12.55 17.62
C THR A 81 -15.58 -12.59 19.14
N LEU A 82 -15.03 -11.55 19.76
CA LEU A 82 -14.88 -11.47 21.21
C LEU A 82 -16.23 -11.48 21.93
N GLY A 83 -17.23 -10.75 21.42
CA GLY A 83 -18.57 -10.76 22.00
C GLY A 83 -19.24 -12.14 21.94
N SER A 84 -18.94 -12.94 20.91
CA SER A 84 -19.51 -14.28 20.76
C SER A 84 -18.86 -15.32 21.68
N ILE A 85 -17.53 -15.28 21.84
CA ILE A 85 -16.78 -16.30 22.60
C ILE A 85 -16.67 -15.92 24.09
N CYS A 86 -16.54 -14.62 24.41
CA CYS A 86 -16.37 -14.11 25.77
C CYS A 86 -17.62 -13.36 26.25
N ARG A 87 -18.74 -14.09 26.35
CA ARG A 87 -20.02 -13.53 26.79
C ARG A 87 -19.94 -12.94 28.21
N GLY A 88 -20.45 -11.72 28.36
CA GLY A 88 -20.58 -11.04 29.66
C GLY A 88 -19.37 -10.24 30.12
N GLN A 89 -18.31 -10.16 29.32
CA GLN A 89 -17.14 -9.29 29.58
C GLN A 89 -17.10 -8.13 28.58
N SER A 90 -16.43 -7.04 28.97
CA SER A 90 -16.14 -5.97 28.01
C SER A 90 -15.16 -6.48 26.96
N VAL A 91 -15.34 -6.05 25.71
CA VAL A 91 -14.49 -6.47 24.57
C VAL A 91 -13.02 -6.16 24.82
N LEU A 92 -12.73 -5.01 25.43
CA LEU A 92 -11.36 -4.62 25.77
C LEU A 92 -10.72 -5.58 26.76
N PHE A 93 -11.43 -5.98 27.81
CA PHE A 93 -10.90 -6.95 28.78
C PHE A 93 -10.78 -8.34 28.16
N ALA A 94 -11.80 -8.74 27.39
CA ALA A 94 -11.84 -10.03 26.69
C ALA A 94 -10.66 -10.19 25.72
N LEU A 95 -10.20 -9.11 25.07
CA LEU A 95 -9.04 -9.12 24.19
C LEU A 95 -7.75 -9.54 24.90
N PHE A 96 -7.59 -9.17 26.17
CA PHE A 96 -6.38 -9.50 26.94
C PHE A 96 -6.51 -10.78 27.75
N TYR A 97 -7.70 -11.11 28.23
CA TYR A 97 -7.90 -12.23 29.14
C TYR A 97 -9.29 -12.85 29.06
N CYS A 98 -9.37 -14.08 28.55
CA CYS A 98 -10.59 -14.87 28.51
C CYS A 98 -10.26 -16.38 28.55
N PRO A 99 -10.04 -16.98 29.74
CA PRO A 99 -9.52 -18.35 29.85
C PRO A 99 -10.54 -19.43 29.43
N ARG A 100 -11.85 -19.13 29.49
CA ARG A 100 -12.93 -20.07 29.14
C ARG A 100 -12.91 -20.48 27.65
N VAL A 101 -12.24 -19.73 26.79
CA VAL A 101 -12.15 -20.05 25.35
C VAL A 101 -11.33 -21.32 25.08
N TYR A 102 -10.51 -21.76 26.02
CA TYR A 102 -9.64 -22.93 25.88
C TYR A 102 -10.35 -24.27 26.17
N ASP A 103 -11.61 -24.24 26.63
CA ASP A 103 -12.40 -25.45 26.85
C ASP A 103 -12.77 -26.17 25.53
N GLN A 104 -12.77 -25.43 24.42
CA GLN A 104 -13.09 -25.96 23.09
C GLN A 104 -12.05 -25.50 22.07
N TYR A 105 -11.56 -26.42 21.23
CA TYR A 105 -10.57 -26.11 20.20
C TYR A 105 -11.02 -25.03 19.22
N SER A 106 -12.30 -25.02 18.83
CA SER A 106 -12.86 -24.02 17.92
C SER A 106 -12.75 -22.60 18.49
N SER A 107 -13.19 -22.42 19.74
CA SER A 107 -13.15 -21.16 20.47
C SER A 107 -11.71 -20.67 20.70
N ALA A 108 -10.78 -21.59 21.00
CA ALA A 108 -9.37 -21.27 21.16
C ALA A 108 -8.73 -20.78 19.84
N LEU A 109 -9.06 -21.41 18.70
CA LEU A 109 -8.61 -20.98 17.37
C LEU A 109 -9.17 -19.61 17.00
N CYS A 110 -10.46 -19.37 17.22
CA CYS A 110 -11.08 -18.07 16.95
C CYS A 110 -10.49 -16.96 17.83
N PHE A 111 -10.20 -17.24 19.11
CA PHE A 111 -9.53 -16.29 20.00
C PHE A 111 -8.10 -15.96 19.52
N THR A 112 -7.35 -16.98 19.13
CA THR A 112 -5.99 -16.82 18.57
C THR A 112 -6.01 -16.01 17.26
N CYS A 113 -6.94 -16.30 16.35
CA CYS A 113 -7.14 -15.54 15.12
C CYS A 113 -7.46 -14.07 15.41
N THR A 114 -8.34 -13.81 16.38
CA THR A 114 -8.69 -12.45 16.80
C THR A 114 -7.46 -11.67 17.26
N TRP A 115 -6.52 -12.32 17.96
CA TRP A 115 -5.30 -11.67 18.40
C TRP A 115 -4.38 -11.30 17.23
N TYR A 116 -4.20 -12.20 16.27
CA TYR A 116 -3.47 -11.88 15.03
C TYR A 116 -4.15 -10.78 14.22
N SER A 117 -5.49 -10.83 14.07
CA SER A 117 -6.26 -9.78 13.43
C SER A 117 -6.09 -8.44 14.14
N THR A 118 -5.97 -8.42 15.47
CA THR A 118 -5.73 -7.20 16.25
C THR A 118 -4.35 -6.60 15.94
N ILE A 119 -3.31 -7.43 15.87
CA ILE A 119 -1.95 -6.99 15.51
C ILE A 119 -1.92 -6.39 14.10
N VAL A 120 -2.54 -7.08 13.13
CA VAL A 120 -2.64 -6.57 11.75
C VAL A 120 -3.43 -5.27 11.70
N THR A 121 -4.57 -5.19 12.40
CA THR A 121 -5.40 -3.97 12.48
C THR A 121 -4.61 -2.80 13.06
N ALA A 122 -3.81 -3.03 14.10
CA ALA A 122 -2.94 -1.99 14.68
C ALA A 122 -1.87 -1.50 13.69
N GLY A 123 -1.25 -2.41 12.93
CA GLY A 123 -0.31 -2.05 11.86
C GLY A 123 -0.95 -1.24 10.74
N VAL A 124 -2.14 -1.64 10.29
CA VAL A 124 -2.89 -0.90 9.26
C VAL A 124 -3.37 0.46 9.79
N LEU A 125 -3.73 0.55 11.08
CA LEU A 125 -4.11 1.82 11.70
C LEU A 125 -2.92 2.78 11.73
N HIS A 126 -1.73 2.28 12.04
CA HIS A 126 -0.50 3.08 12.01
C HIS A 126 -0.22 3.61 10.59
N LEU A 127 -0.36 2.78 9.56
CA LEU A 127 -0.23 3.22 8.16
C LEU A 127 -1.27 4.28 7.81
N PHE A 128 -2.53 4.07 8.19
CA PHE A 128 -3.61 5.02 7.95
C PHE A 128 -3.33 6.38 8.60
N VAL A 129 -2.87 6.40 9.86
CA VAL A 129 -2.49 7.63 10.56
C VAL A 129 -1.34 8.35 9.86
N ILE A 130 -0.32 7.64 9.40
CA ILE A 130 0.78 8.23 8.62
C ILE A 130 0.25 8.89 7.35
N GLN A 131 -0.63 8.21 6.60
CA GLN A 131 -1.18 8.77 5.36
C GLN A 131 -2.05 10.01 5.64
N LEU A 132 -2.84 10.02 6.72
CA LEU A 132 -3.60 11.20 7.14
C LEU A 132 -2.70 12.39 7.49
N ILE A 133 -1.60 12.15 8.20
CA ILE A 133 -0.62 13.18 8.54
C ILE A 133 0.01 13.73 7.26
N ASN A 134 0.49 12.86 6.37
CA ASN A 134 1.10 13.24 5.10
C ASN A 134 0.18 14.13 4.25
N VAL A 135 -1.10 13.76 4.09
CA VAL A 135 -2.12 14.59 3.41
C VAL A 135 -2.33 15.91 4.14
N SER A 136 -2.38 15.90 5.47
CA SER A 136 -2.61 17.09 6.28
C SER A 136 -1.51 18.15 6.15
N TYR A 137 -0.26 17.73 5.93
CA TYR A 137 0.87 18.63 5.70
C TYR A 137 1.14 18.88 4.20
N ASN A 138 0.32 18.32 3.30
CA ASN A 138 0.53 18.33 1.86
C ASN A 138 1.92 17.80 1.46
N VAL A 139 2.36 16.72 2.12
CA VAL A 139 3.65 16.07 1.89
C VAL A 139 3.39 14.69 1.32
N THR A 140 3.98 14.40 0.16
CA THR A 140 3.94 13.04 -0.40
C THR A 140 4.96 12.14 0.31
N GLU A 141 4.73 10.84 0.33
CA GLU A 141 5.67 9.89 0.94
C GLU A 141 7.07 9.95 0.31
N ARG A 142 7.13 10.20 -1.01
CA ARG A 142 8.38 10.40 -1.73
C ARG A 142 9.14 11.62 -1.21
N GLU A 143 8.45 12.73 -0.99
CA GLU A 143 9.04 13.95 -0.44
C GLU A 143 9.47 13.77 1.02
N ALA A 144 8.66 13.09 1.84
CA ALA A 144 9.02 12.75 3.22
C ALA A 144 10.30 11.91 3.27
N ARG A 145 10.41 10.90 2.40
CA ARG A 145 11.60 10.04 2.29
C ARG A 145 12.83 10.80 1.81
N ILE A 146 12.69 11.67 0.82
CA ILE A 146 13.79 12.52 0.33
C ILE A 146 14.24 13.48 1.43
N ALA A 147 13.31 14.11 2.14
CA ALA A 147 13.63 15.04 3.23
C ALA A 147 14.31 14.34 4.42
N LEU A 148 13.94 13.09 4.71
CA LEU A 148 14.63 12.26 5.69
C LEU A 148 16.06 11.90 5.25
N ARG A 149 16.26 11.49 3.99
CA ARG A 149 17.59 11.17 3.44
C ARG A 149 18.51 12.39 3.44
N GLN A 150 17.98 13.56 3.11
CA GLN A 150 18.73 14.82 3.06
C GLN A 150 18.87 15.51 4.42
N LYS A 151 18.29 14.95 5.50
CA LYS A 151 18.24 15.56 6.84
C LYS A 151 17.65 16.99 6.86
N THR A 152 16.84 17.35 5.86
CA THR A 152 16.17 18.64 5.74
C THR A 152 14.81 18.67 6.43
N ALA A 153 14.30 17.50 6.84
CA ALA A 153 13.04 17.33 7.54
C ALA A 153 13.07 17.82 9.01
N ARG A 154 12.07 18.61 9.41
CA ARG A 154 11.75 18.82 10.83
C ARG A 154 10.91 17.65 11.33
N LYS A 155 11.41 16.97 12.36
CA LYS A 155 10.73 15.82 12.99
C LYS A 155 9.97 16.29 14.23
N TYR A 156 8.68 15.96 14.32
CA TYR A 156 7.86 16.14 15.51
C TYR A 156 7.28 14.80 15.97
N LEU A 157 6.83 14.71 17.24
CA LEU A 157 6.24 13.49 17.83
C LEU A 157 7.11 12.23 17.60
N TRP A 158 8.34 12.22 18.12
CA TRP A 158 9.28 11.09 17.98
C TRP A 158 9.56 10.66 16.52
N GLY A 159 9.35 11.56 15.55
CA GLY A 159 9.56 11.27 14.13
C GLY A 159 8.32 10.78 13.38
N LEU A 160 7.15 10.79 14.04
CA LEU A 160 5.86 10.48 13.42
C LEU A 160 5.41 11.57 12.43
N ILE A 161 5.78 12.83 12.69
CA ILE A 161 5.45 13.97 11.83
C ILE A 161 6.72 14.47 11.17
N ILE A 162 6.68 14.56 9.84
CA ILE A 162 7.76 15.09 9.00
C ILE A 162 7.22 16.34 8.32
N ASP A 163 7.69 17.51 8.77
CA ASP A 163 7.33 18.78 8.14
C ASP A 163 8.49 19.28 7.27
N THR A 164 8.20 19.50 5.99
CA THR A 164 9.12 20.11 5.02
C THR A 164 8.94 21.64 4.99
N GLY A 165 7.81 22.17 5.46
CA GLY A 165 7.52 23.61 5.55
C GLY A 165 7.36 24.35 4.22
N LEU A 166 7.39 23.64 3.08
CA LEU A 166 7.38 24.25 1.73
C LEU A 166 5.98 24.42 1.14
N TYR A 167 5.07 23.48 1.40
CA TYR A 167 3.75 23.40 0.75
C TYR A 167 2.56 23.47 1.72
N ASN A 168 2.81 23.71 3.01
CA ASN A 168 1.75 23.68 4.03
C ASN A 168 0.95 25.00 4.02
N LEU A 169 -0.23 24.97 3.39
CA LEU A 169 -1.16 26.11 3.31
C LEU A 169 -2.28 26.04 4.37
N GLY A 170 -2.16 25.10 5.32
CA GLY A 170 -3.13 24.86 6.40
C GLY A 170 -4.03 23.65 6.15
N PHE A 171 -4.48 23.00 7.23
CA PHE A 171 -5.21 21.72 7.20
C PHE A 171 -6.36 21.70 6.19
N SER A 172 -7.33 22.61 6.31
CA SER A 172 -8.51 22.61 5.44
C SER A 172 -8.19 22.91 3.97
N HIS A 173 -7.12 23.67 3.70
CA HIS A 173 -6.69 23.97 2.34
C HIS A 173 -6.06 22.73 1.70
N ASN A 174 -5.11 22.12 2.39
CA ASN A 174 -4.37 20.93 1.94
C ASN A 174 -5.34 19.76 1.65
N TRP A 175 -6.33 19.56 2.53
CA TRP A 175 -7.36 18.54 2.34
C TRP A 175 -8.29 18.83 1.16
N ARG A 176 -8.67 20.10 0.95
CA ARG A 176 -9.48 20.48 -0.20
C ARG A 176 -8.71 20.27 -1.51
N GLU A 177 -7.46 20.68 -1.56
CA GLU A 177 -6.58 20.49 -2.72
C GLU A 177 -6.45 19.00 -3.07
N PHE A 178 -6.15 18.17 -2.07
CA PHE A 178 -6.09 16.71 -2.21
C PHE A 178 -7.41 16.11 -2.75
N LEU A 179 -8.55 16.48 -2.18
CA LEU A 179 -9.85 15.99 -2.62
C LEU A 179 -10.19 16.46 -4.05
N THR A 180 -9.89 17.71 -4.40
CA THR A 180 -10.14 18.24 -5.75
C THR A 180 -9.29 17.55 -6.82
N MET A 181 -8.05 17.17 -6.48
CA MET A 181 -7.20 16.37 -7.36
C MET A 181 -7.78 14.97 -7.58
N SER A 182 -8.34 14.33 -6.54
CA SER A 182 -8.99 13.03 -6.69
C SER A 182 -10.23 13.07 -7.59
N VAL A 183 -11.08 14.09 -7.45
CA VAL A 183 -12.29 14.26 -8.27
C VAL A 183 -11.93 14.48 -9.74
N SER A 184 -10.87 15.23 -10.01
CA SER A 184 -10.39 15.46 -11.38
C SER A 184 -9.74 14.23 -12.01
N ALA A 185 -9.20 13.33 -11.19
CA ALA A 185 -8.58 12.06 -11.60
C ALA A 185 -9.58 10.92 -11.83
N PHE A 186 -10.87 11.10 -11.49
CA PHE A 186 -11.97 10.29 -12.00
C PHE A 186 -12.51 10.96 -13.27
N PRO A 187 -11.91 10.74 -14.46
CA PRO A 187 -12.55 11.20 -15.68
C PRO A 187 -13.86 10.45 -15.83
N SER A 188 -14.94 11.22 -15.96
CA SER A 188 -16.18 10.84 -16.61
C SER A 188 -15.90 10.40 -18.05
N LYS A 189 -15.28 9.24 -18.20
CA LYS A 189 -15.13 8.48 -19.45
C LYS A 189 -15.43 7.01 -19.16
N LEU A 190 -16.62 6.76 -18.64
CA LEU A 190 -17.41 5.65 -19.16
C LEU A 190 -18.20 6.25 -20.34
N SER A 191 -17.50 6.58 -21.43
CA SER A 191 -18.18 6.86 -22.69
C SER A 191 -18.79 5.54 -23.12
N LEU A 192 -20.11 5.51 -23.09
CA LEU A 192 -20.99 4.44 -23.53
C LEU A 192 -20.92 4.29 -25.07
N GLU A 193 -19.71 4.12 -25.61
CA GLU A 193 -19.46 4.02 -27.06
C GLU A 193 -18.68 2.75 -27.45
N ASP A 194 -18.20 1.95 -26.49
CA ASP A 194 -17.46 0.70 -26.75
C ASP A 194 -18.30 -0.58 -26.62
N VAL A 195 -19.64 -0.49 -26.66
CA VAL A 195 -20.57 -1.65 -26.56
C VAL A 195 -21.47 -1.79 -27.79
N VAL A 196 -21.02 -1.36 -28.96
CA VAL A 196 -21.72 -1.64 -30.24
C VAL A 196 -20.78 -2.31 -31.23
#